data_AF-A0A6P0Y4M2-F1
#
_entry.id   AF-A0A6P0Y4M2-F1
#
_cell.length_a   1.000
_cell.length_b   1.000
_cell.length_c   1.000
_cell.angle_alpha   90.00
_cell.angle_beta   90.00
_cell.angle_gamma   90.00
#
_symmetry.space_group_name_H-M   'P 1'
#
loop_
_entity.id
_entity.type
_entity.pdbx_description
1 polymer ?
#
loop_
_entity_poly.entity_id
_entity_poly.type
_entity_poly.pdbx_seq_one_letter_code
_entity_poly.pdbx_strand_id
1 'polypeptide(L)'
;IDLVTEGILTISKCAKILKKCHCDIGRLPSGKNGAVMLAEEILEADSILFLVGQKINEFYQNPLLPKNISIRRNLIEDLVQYLREKQKEVTIEYC
;
A
#
# COMPACT_ATOMS: atom_id res chain seq x y z
N ILE A 1 -4.97 10.01 11.21
CA ILE A 1 -6.04 10.07 10.18
C ILE A 1 -6.33 8.63 9.79
N ASP A 2 -7.59 8.21 9.75
CA ASP A 2 -7.97 6.85 9.35
C ASP A 2 -8.40 6.84 7.89
N LEU A 3 -7.62 6.19 7.03
CA LEU A 3 -7.83 6.14 5.58
C LEU A 3 -8.36 4.79 5.15
N VAL A 4 -9.53 4.80 4.48
CA VAL A 4 -10.10 3.62 3.82
C VAL A 4 -10.03 3.81 2.32
N THR A 5 -9.44 2.86 1.60
CA THR A 5 -9.31 2.93 0.13
C THR A 5 -10.19 1.88 -0.53
N GLU A 6 -10.87 2.23 -1.62
CA GLU A 6 -11.78 1.34 -2.37
C GLU A 6 -11.13 0.09 -2.98
N GLY A 7 -9.80 0.01 -3.09
CA GLY A 7 -9.17 -1.23 -3.52
C GLY A 7 -7.74 -1.14 -4.04
N ILE A 8 -7.30 -2.27 -4.61
CA ILE A 8 -5.93 -2.54 -5.06
C ILE A 8 -5.41 -1.53 -6.10
N LEU A 9 -6.29 -0.91 -6.89
CA LEU A 9 -5.92 0.07 -7.92
C LEU A 9 -5.36 1.36 -7.30
N THR A 10 -6.02 1.88 -6.26
CA THR A 10 -5.59 3.11 -5.58
C THR A 10 -4.23 2.89 -4.91
N ILE A 11 -4.06 1.77 -4.21
CA ILE A 11 -2.78 1.40 -3.57
C ILE A 11 -1.69 1.20 -4.62
N SER A 12 -1.98 0.54 -5.74
CA SER A 12 -1.01 0.33 -6.82
C SER A 12 -0.56 1.65 -7.44
N LYS A 13 -1.51 2.58 -7.66
CA LYS A 13 -1.20 3.90 -8.20
C LYS A 13 -0.45 4.77 -7.19
N CYS A 14 -0.80 4.70 -5.90
CA CYS A 14 -0.07 5.36 -4.83
C CYS A 14 1.39 4.87 -4.77
N ALA A 15 1.61 3.55 -4.77
CA ALA A 15 2.96 2.97 -4.79
C ALA A 15 3.78 3.45 -6.00
N LYS A 16 3.17 3.57 -7.18
CA LYS A 16 3.82 4.13 -8.38
C LYS A 16 4.17 5.61 -8.21
N ILE A 17 3.28 6.40 -7.59
CA ILE A 17 3.52 7.82 -7.32
C ILE A 17 4.70 7.98 -6.36
N LEU A 18 4.67 7.28 -5.23
CA LEU A 18 5.73 7.31 -4.22
C LEU A 18 7.10 6.93 -4.82
N LYS A 19 7.13 5.89 -5.67
CA LYS A 19 8.35 5.49 -6.39
C LYS A 19 8.82 6.57 -7.37
N LYS A 20 7.92 7.21 -8.10
CA LYS A 20 8.24 8.23 -9.11
C LYS A 20 8.71 9.56 -8.48
N CYS A 21 8.11 9.97 -7.36
CA CYS A 21 8.55 11.15 -6.62
C CYS A 21 9.74 10.86 -5.70
N HIS A 22 10.16 9.59 -5.57
CA HIS A 22 11.20 9.13 -4.64
C HIS A 22 10.92 9.50 -3.17
N CYS A 23 9.65 9.51 -2.79
CA CYS A 23 9.17 9.99 -1.48
C CYS A 23 9.52 11.44 -1.14
N ASP A 24 9.70 12.28 -2.16
CA ASP A 24 9.82 13.73 -2.00
C ASP A 24 8.45 14.38 -2.19
N ILE A 25 7.94 15.02 -1.13
CA ILE A 25 6.64 15.69 -1.12
C ILE A 25 6.58 16.83 -2.15
N GLY A 26 7.69 17.55 -2.38
CA GLY A 26 7.77 18.62 -3.36
C GLY A 26 7.69 18.14 -4.81
N ARG A 27 7.82 16.82 -5.04
CA ARG A 27 7.72 16.17 -6.34
C ARG A 27 6.40 15.42 -6.54
N LEU A 28 5.45 15.55 -5.61
CA LEU A 28 4.12 14.97 -5.78
C LEU A 28 3.40 15.60 -6.99
N PRO A 29 2.70 14.79 -7.80
CA PRO A 29 1.93 15.32 -8.92
C PRO A 29 0.75 16.14 -8.41
N SER A 30 0.49 17.28 -9.06
CA SER A 30 -0.65 18.14 -8.74
C SER A 30 -1.98 17.47 -9.13
N GLY A 31 -3.00 17.60 -8.28
CA GLY A 31 -4.38 17.23 -8.59
C GLY A 31 -5.09 16.43 -7.51
N LYS A 32 -6.43 16.56 -7.45
CA LYS A 32 -7.28 15.82 -6.51
C LYS A 32 -7.58 14.42 -7.04
N ASN A 33 -6.68 13.47 -6.75
CA ASN A 33 -6.83 12.05 -7.04
C ASN A 33 -6.56 11.27 -5.75
N GLY A 34 -7.41 10.30 -5.41
CA GLY A 34 -7.26 9.51 -4.17
C GLY A 34 -5.89 8.85 -4.00
N ALA A 35 -5.21 8.47 -5.09
CA ALA A 35 -3.85 7.92 -5.01
C ALA A 35 -2.78 8.98 -4.69
N VAL A 36 -3.00 10.24 -5.09
CA VAL A 36 -2.12 11.37 -4.77
C VAL A 36 -2.34 11.78 -3.33
N MET A 37 -3.60 11.90 -2.91
CA MET A 37 -3.96 12.21 -1.52
C MET A 37 -3.40 11.14 -0.57
N LEU A 38 -3.54 9.84 -0.90
CA LEU A 38 -2.94 8.78 -0.09
C LEU A 38 -1.40 8.86 -0.03
N ALA A 39 -0.75 9.23 -1.14
CA ALA A 39 0.70 9.38 -1.16
C ALA A 39 1.16 10.57 -0.30
N GLU A 40 0.43 11.69 -0.34
CA GLU A 40 0.66 12.87 0.50
C GLU A 40 0.56 12.51 1.98
N GLU A 41 -0.53 11.86 2.39
CA GLU A 41 -0.75 11.40 3.77
C GLU A 41 0.35 10.45 4.26
N ILE A 42 0.80 9.52 3.40
CA ILE A 42 1.93 8.61 3.70
C ILE A 42 3.24 9.38 3.90
N LEU A 43 3.48 10.43 3.12
CA LEU A 43 4.71 11.21 3.22
C LEU A 43 4.71 12.14 4.44
N GLU A 44 3.55 12.64 4.85
CA GLU A 44 3.41 13.49 6.03
C GLU A 44 3.34 12.70 7.34
N ALA A 45 2.97 11.41 7.30
CA ALA A 45 2.88 10.58 8.49
C ALA A 45 4.25 10.31 9.15
N ASP A 46 4.27 10.42 10.48
CA ASP A 46 5.38 9.98 11.33
C ASP A 46 5.44 8.46 11.43
N SER A 47 4.27 7.82 11.63
CA SER A 47 4.12 6.37 11.68
C SER A 47 2.88 5.91 10.90
N ILE A 48 2.98 4.72 10.30
CA ILE A 48 1.96 4.18 9.41
C ILE A 48 1.59 2.77 9.85
N LEU A 49 0.31 2.53 10.10
CA LEU A 49 -0.25 1.20 10.35
C LEU A 49 -1.10 0.75 9.16
N PHE A 50 -0.66 -0.32 8.49
CA PHE A 50 -1.46 -0.98 7.46
C PHE A 50 -2.33 -2.06 8.11
N LEU A 51 -3.65 -1.84 8.12
CA LEU A 51 -4.64 -2.87 8.47
C LEU A 51 -5.10 -3.59 7.19
N VAL A 52 -4.71 -4.85 7.04
CA VAL A 52 -4.92 -5.62 5.81
C VAL A 52 -5.93 -6.74 6.04
N GLY A 53 -7.16 -6.51 5.58
CA GLY A 53 -8.21 -7.52 5.60
C GLY A 53 -7.84 -8.75 4.75
N GLN A 54 -7.90 -9.93 5.37
CA GLN A 54 -7.42 -11.18 4.78
C GLN A 54 -8.50 -12.05 4.15
N LYS A 55 -9.77 -11.59 4.09
CA LYS A 55 -10.95 -12.41 3.72
C LYS A 55 -10.56 -13.59 2.83
N ILE A 56 -10.37 -14.75 3.48
CA ILE A 56 -9.78 -15.93 2.87
C ILE A 56 -10.83 -16.46 1.91
N ASN A 57 -10.55 -16.35 0.61
CA ASN A 57 -11.37 -17.03 -0.37
C ASN A 57 -10.97 -18.52 -0.35
N GLU A 58 -11.86 -19.34 0.20
CA GLU A 58 -11.79 -20.79 0.34
C GLU A 58 -11.36 -21.53 -0.94
N PHE A 59 -11.61 -20.94 -2.12
CA PHE A 59 -11.16 -21.46 -3.42
C PHE A 59 -9.62 -21.55 -3.54
N TYR A 60 -8.86 -20.69 -2.85
CA TYR A 60 -7.39 -20.65 -2.90
C TYR A 60 -6.69 -21.57 -1.88
N GLN A 61 -7.45 -22.35 -1.10
CA GLN A 61 -6.92 -23.44 -0.25
C GLN A 61 -6.65 -24.73 -1.05
N ASN A 62 -6.98 -24.76 -2.35
CA ASN A 62 -6.67 -25.91 -3.21
C ASN A 62 -5.13 -26.06 -3.34
N PRO A 63 -4.53 -27.16 -2.83
CA PRO A 63 -3.08 -27.39 -2.90
C PRO A 63 -2.55 -27.50 -4.34
N LEU A 64 -3.44 -27.68 -5.32
CA LEU A 64 -3.15 -27.76 -6.75
C LEU A 64 -3.09 -26.38 -7.43
N LEU A 65 -3.49 -25.31 -6.76
CA LEU A 65 -3.36 -23.95 -7.29
C LEU A 65 -2.00 -23.38 -6.91
N PRO A 66 -1.30 -22.68 -7.83
CA PRO A 66 -0.03 -22.03 -7.51
C PRO A 66 -0.22 -21.06 -6.34
N LYS A 67 0.69 -21.12 -5.36
CA LYS A 67 0.75 -20.25 -4.16
C LYS A 67 1.05 -18.77 -4.52
N ASN A 68 0.36 -18.22 -5.51
CA ASN A 68 0.35 -16.78 -5.74
C ASN A 68 -0.49 -16.16 -4.64
N ILE A 69 0.18 -15.92 -3.51
CA ILE A 69 -0.21 -15.01 -2.45
C ILE A 69 -0.95 -13.83 -3.09
N SER A 70 -2.17 -13.55 -2.59
CA SER A 70 -3.12 -12.59 -3.17
C SER A 70 -2.39 -11.35 -3.69
N ILE A 71 -2.63 -10.95 -4.94
CA ILE A 71 -2.00 -9.77 -5.60
C ILE A 71 -2.00 -8.54 -4.67
N ARG A 72 -3.04 -8.41 -3.83
CA ARG A 72 -3.16 -7.38 -2.80
C ARG A 72 -2.10 -7.49 -1.70
N ARG A 73 -1.88 -8.68 -1.15
CA ARG A 73 -0.90 -8.91 -0.09
C ARG A 73 0.51 -8.62 -0.59
N ASN A 74 0.88 -9.14 -1.76
CA ASN A 74 2.19 -8.84 -2.35
C ASN A 74 2.37 -7.33 -2.59
N LEU A 75 1.34 -6.65 -3.10
CA LEU A 75 1.39 -5.21 -3.31
C LEU A 75 1.61 -4.43 -2.00
N ILE A 76 0.95 -4.83 -0.91
CA ILE A 76 1.14 -4.19 0.40
C ILE A 76 2.54 -4.49 0.94
N GLU A 77 2.99 -5.75 0.89
CA GLU A 77 4.32 -6.14 1.38
C GLU A 77 5.42 -5.36 0.63
N ASP A 78 5.33 -5.26 -0.70
CA ASP A 78 6.24 -4.47 -1.54
C ASP A 78 6.23 -2.98 -1.17
N LEU A 79 5.05 -2.41 -0.89
CA LEU A 79 4.91 -1.00 -0.52
C LEU A 79 5.49 -0.75 0.88
N VAL A 80 5.18 -1.60 1.86
CA VAL A 80 5.70 -1.50 3.22
C VAL A 80 7.22 -1.59 3.22
N GLN A 81 7.78 -2.55 2.46
CA GLN A 81 9.23 -2.68 2.31
C GLN A 81 9.85 -1.42 1.71
N TYR A 82 9.27 -0.89 0.64
CA TYR A 82 9.73 0.35 0.01
C TYR A 82 9.70 1.55 0.97
N LEU A 83 8.66 1.69 1.79
CA LEU A 83 8.55 2.77 2.77
C LEU A 83 9.58 2.64 3.90
N ARG A 84 9.85 1.42 4.37
CA ARG A 84 10.89 1.14 5.37
C ARG A 84 12.29 1.46 4.85
N GLU A 85 12.57 1.17 3.58
CA GLU A 85 13.82 1.58 2.91
C GLU A 85 13.99 3.11 2.84
N LYS A 86 12.87 3.83 2.88
CA LYS A 86 12.81 5.30 2.99
C LYS A 86 12.76 5.79 4.44
N GLN A 87 13.12 4.93 5.39
CA GLN A 87 13.21 5.24 6.82
C GLN A 87 11.88 5.68 7.45
N LYS A 88 10.74 5.29 6.85
CA LYS A 88 9.42 5.47 7.47
C LYS A 88 9.17 4.37 8.50
N GLU A 89 8.53 4.73 9.61
CA GLU A 89 8.06 3.77 10.61
C GLU A 89 6.74 3.15 10.13
N VAL A 90 6.79 1.86 9.77
CA VAL A 90 5.65 1.16 9.17
C VAL A 90 5.40 -0.18 9.84
N THR A 91 4.18 -0.37 10.34
CA THR A 91 3.66 -1.62 10.89
C THR A 91 2.56 -2.17 9.99
N ILE A 92 2.45 -3.50 9.93
CA ILE A 92 1.41 -4.20 9.20
C ILE A 92 0.70 -5.18 10.13
N GLU A 93 -0.62 -5.10 10.16
CA GLU A 93 -1.48 -6.04 10.85
C GLU A 93 -2.45 -6.67 9.87
N TYR A 94 -2.59 -7.98 9.99
CA TYR A 94 -3.44 -8.78 9.12
C TYR A 94 -4.68 -9.19 9.88
N CYS A 95 -5.85 -8.75 9.41
CA CYS A 95 -7.14 -8.86 10.11
C CYS A 95 -8.17 -9.69 9.35
#